data_AF-A0A357F3Y1-F1
#
_entry.id   AF-A0A357F3Y1-F1
#
_cell.length_a   1.000
_cell.length_b   1.000
_cell.length_c   1.000
_cell.angle_alpha   90.00
_cell.angle_beta   90.00
_cell.angle_gamma   90.00
#
_symmetry.space_group_name_H-M   'P 1'
#
loop_
_entity.id
_entity.type
_entity.pdbx_description
1 polymer ?
#
loop_
_entity_poly.entity_id
_entity_poly.type
_entity_poly.pdbx_seq_one_letter_code
_entity_poly.pdbx_strand_id
1 'polypeptide(L)' 'AHIAAAVKTPSVVIFGSSNRNHWRPWTDAPNEIVFEEFPCQPCPGYVCNEFGEPRCILSVRETAVTDAVGRVLKKAGMN' A
#
# COMPACT_ATOMS: atom_id res chain seq x y z
N ALA A 1 0.07 -4.39 -8.30
CA ALA A 1 1.35 -3.80 -7.89
C ALA A 1 2.50 -4.21 -8.82
N HIS A 2 2.87 -5.50 -8.90
CA HIS A 2 4.09 -5.92 -9.61
C HIS A 2 4.08 -5.67 -11.13
N ILE A 3 2.95 -5.91 -11.82
CA ILE A 3 2.86 -5.59 -13.26
C ILE A 3 3.05 -4.10 -13.50
N ALA A 4 2.33 -3.24 -12.74
CA ALA A 4 2.49 -1.78 -12.81
C ALA A 4 3.94 -1.34 -12.56
N ALA A 5 4.61 -1.94 -11.56
CA ALA A 5 6.03 -1.71 -11.30
C ALA A 5 6.93 -2.11 -12.49
N ALA A 6 6.67 -3.27 -13.10
CA ALA A 6 7.43 -3.78 -14.25
C ALA A 6 7.25 -2.92 -15.51
N VAL A 7 6.04 -2.41 -15.76
CA VAL A 7 5.74 -1.52 -16.90
C VAL A 7 5.88 -0.03 -16.56
N LYS A 8 6.56 0.30 -15.45
CA LYS A 8 6.84 1.67 -14.98
C LYS A 8 5.60 2.57 -14.87
N THR A 9 4.46 1.99 -14.55
CA THR A 9 3.22 2.74 -14.29
C THR A 9 3.27 3.35 -12.88
N PRO A 10 3.05 4.67 -12.71
CA PRO A 10 2.93 5.28 -11.39
C PRO A 10 1.86 4.57 -10.56
N SER A 11 2.14 4.27 -9.29
CA SER A 11 1.22 3.45 -8.49
C SER A 11 1.17 3.82 -7.02
N VAL A 12 -0.03 3.74 -6.45
CA VAL A 12 -0.25 3.73 -5.01
C VAL A 12 -0.66 2.32 -4.61
N VAL A 13 0.02 1.72 -3.65
CA VAL A 13 -0.27 0.35 -3.18
C VAL A 13 -0.71 0.38 -1.73
N ILE A 14 -1.92 -0.14 -1.47
CA ILE A 14 -2.49 -0.21 -0.12
C ILE A 14 -2.07 -1.52 0.54
N PHE A 15 -1.56 -1.46 1.76
CA PHE A 15 -1.13 -2.63 2.52
C PHE A 15 -1.91 -2.79 3.83
N GLY A 16 -2.26 -4.04 4.13
CA GLY A 16 -2.83 -4.48 5.41
C GLY A 16 -1.88 -5.48 6.07
N SER A 17 -2.16 -6.78 5.92
CA SER A 17 -1.40 -7.87 6.57
C SER A 17 -0.01 -8.12 5.99
N SER A 18 0.15 -7.97 4.67
CA SER A 18 1.33 -8.46 3.94
C SER A 18 2.64 -7.76 4.32
N ASN A 19 3.76 -8.50 4.22
CA ASN A 19 5.10 -7.95 4.45
C ASN A 19 5.48 -6.92 3.36
N ARG A 20 5.52 -5.65 3.75
CA ARG A 20 5.86 -4.51 2.89
C ARG A 20 7.26 -4.61 2.28
N ASN A 21 8.23 -5.12 3.04
CA ASN A 21 9.62 -5.23 2.56
C ASN A 21 9.78 -6.29 1.47
N HIS A 22 8.95 -7.33 1.48
CA HIS A 22 8.99 -8.37 0.45
C HIS A 22 8.16 -7.99 -0.79
N TRP A 23 6.98 -7.42 -0.57
CA TRP A 23 5.95 -7.30 -1.60
C TRP A 23 5.72 -5.88 -2.13
N ARG A 24 6.48 -4.88 -1.65
CA ARG A 24 6.44 -3.52 -2.22
C ARG A 24 6.66 -3.54 -3.74
N PRO A 25 6.17 -2.53 -4.47
CA PRO A 25 6.53 -2.37 -5.88
C PRO A 25 8.05 -2.15 -6.00
N TRP A 26 8.73 -3.09 -6.65
CA TRP A 26 10.16 -3.01 -6.96
C TRP A 26 10.36 -2.21 -8.25
N THR A 27 10.38 -0.89 -8.14
CA THR A 27 10.47 0.02 -9.29
C THR A 27 11.10 1.35 -8.91
N ASP A 28 11.65 2.05 -9.91
CA ASP A 28 12.10 3.44 -9.84
C ASP A 28 11.00 4.43 -10.26
N ALA A 29 9.90 3.94 -10.87
CA ALA A 29 8.77 4.77 -11.24
C ALA A 29 8.09 5.37 -9.99
N PRO A 30 7.46 6.57 -10.09
CA PRO A 30 6.76 7.19 -8.98
C PRO A 30 5.78 6.23 -8.31
N ASN A 31 6.01 5.94 -7.03
CA ASN A 31 5.14 5.05 -6.27
C ASN A 31 5.07 5.46 -4.80
N GLU A 32 4.03 4.99 -4.13
CA GLU A 32 3.85 5.18 -2.70
C GLU A 32 3.08 4.00 -2.10
N ILE A 33 3.37 3.70 -0.82
CA ILE A 33 2.67 2.66 -0.06
C ILE A 33 1.85 3.35 1.01
N VAL A 34 0.57 3.01 1.10
CA VAL A 34 -0.35 3.51 2.13
C VAL A 34 -0.76 2.36 3.03
N PHE A 35 -0.61 2.55 4.33
CA PHE A 35 -0.93 1.55 5.34
C PHE A 35 -1.06 2.24 6.71
N GLU A 36 -1.68 1.54 7.65
CA GLU A 36 -1.66 1.88 9.07
C GLU A 36 -0.80 0.84 9.81
N GLU A 37 0.02 1.28 10.76
CA GLU A 37 0.84 0.36 11.58
C GLU A 37 -0.04 -0.37 12.60
N PHE A 38 0.07 -1.70 12.63
CA PHE A 38 -0.62 -2.55 13.59
C PHE A 38 0.32 -3.62 14.14
N PRO A 39 0.19 -3.99 15.43
CA PRO A 39 1.07 -4.97 16.07
C PRO A 39 0.99 -6.37 15.44
N CYS A 40 -0.10 -6.68 14.75
CA CYS A 40 -0.26 -7.97 14.07
C CYS A 40 0.50 -8.05 12.74
N GLN A 41 1.09 -6.96 12.25
CA GLN A 41 1.78 -6.95 10.96
C GLN A 41 3.27 -7.33 11.09
N PRO A 42 3.86 -8.02 10.10
CA PRO A 42 3.18 -8.68 8.99
C PRO A 42 2.54 -10.01 9.42
N CYS A 43 1.40 -10.38 8.84
CA CYS A 43 0.77 -11.68 9.07
C CYS A 43 0.26 -12.33 7.77
N PRO A 44 -0.08 -13.64 7.80
CA PRO A 44 -0.54 -14.36 6.60
C PRO A 44 -1.87 -13.85 6.01
N GLY A 45 -2.68 -13.14 6.81
CA GLY A 45 -3.91 -12.49 6.34
C GLY A 45 -5.14 -13.37 6.19
N TYR A 46 -5.08 -14.68 6.47
CA TYR A 46 -6.25 -15.56 6.40
C TYR A 46 -7.30 -15.25 7.48
N VAL A 47 -6.84 -14.99 8.71
CA VAL A 47 -7.61 -14.57 9.88
C VAL A 47 -6.73 -13.64 10.71
N CYS A 48 -7.32 -12.61 11.35
CA CYS A 48 -6.59 -11.78 12.30
C CYS A 48 -6.74 -12.35 13.72
N ASN A 49 -5.69 -13.01 14.22
CA ASN A 49 -5.72 -13.60 15.58
C ASN A 49 -5.66 -12.56 16.70
N GLU A 50 -5.17 -11.35 16.40
CA GLU A 50 -5.05 -10.28 17.38
C GLU A 50 -6.39 -9.59 17.65
N PHE A 51 -7.24 -9.47 16.61
CA PHE A 51 -8.40 -8.59 16.64
C PHE A 51 -9.71 -9.26 16.20
N GLY A 52 -9.68 -10.49 15.69
CA GLY A 52 -10.85 -11.17 15.11
C GLY A 52 -11.28 -10.66 13.74
N GLU A 53 -10.89 -9.45 13.36
CA GLU A 53 -11.17 -8.82 12.06
C GLU A 53 -9.90 -8.15 11.49
N PRO A 54 -9.79 -7.95 10.17
CA PRO A 54 -8.60 -7.37 9.54
C PRO A 54 -8.54 -5.84 9.71
N ARG A 55 -8.50 -5.35 10.96
CA ARG A 55 -8.44 -3.92 11.30
C ARG A 55 -7.34 -3.17 10.55
N CYS A 56 -6.21 -3.84 10.30
CA CYS A 56 -5.08 -3.27 9.60
C CYS A 56 -5.38 -2.73 8.19
N ILE A 57 -6.25 -3.38 7.41
CA ILE A 57 -6.66 -2.86 6.10
C ILE A 57 -7.91 -1.98 6.21
N LEU A 58 -8.83 -2.32 7.12
CA LEU A 58 -10.08 -1.57 7.31
C LEU A 58 -9.87 -0.18 7.91
N SER A 59 -8.75 0.05 8.61
CA SER A 59 -8.42 1.34 9.19
C SER A 59 -7.73 2.30 8.22
N VAL A 60 -7.34 1.84 7.02
CA VAL A 60 -6.72 2.71 6.02
C VAL A 60 -7.74 3.74 5.54
N ARG A 61 -7.46 5.01 5.83
CA ARG A 61 -8.36 6.12 5.47
C ARG A 61 -8.33 6.37 3.97
N GLU A 62 -9.51 6.54 3.37
CA GLU A 62 -9.66 6.93 1.96
C GLU A 62 -8.88 8.20 1.63
N THR A 63 -8.91 9.20 2.52
CA THR A 63 -8.18 10.46 2.35
C THR A 63 -6.66 10.25 2.25
N ALA A 64 -6.10 9.31 3.02
CA ALA A 64 -4.67 9.01 2.95
C ALA A 64 -4.30 8.40 1.59
N VAL A 65 -5.19 7.60 1.00
CA VAL A 65 -5.03 7.03 -0.33
C VAL A 65 -5.12 8.11 -1.40
N THR A 66 -6.14 8.98 -1.36
CA THR A 66 -6.30 10.07 -2.36
C THR A 66 -5.14 11.06 -2.30
N ASP A 67 -4.66 11.39 -1.09
CA ASP A 67 -3.50 12.27 -0.93
C ASP A 67 -2.21 11.64 -1.51
N ALA A 68 -2.01 10.34 -1.30
CA ALA A 68 -0.91 9.60 -1.90
C ALA A 68 -1.00 9.57 -3.43
N VAL A 69 -2.21 9.40 -3.98
CA VAL A 69 -2.44 9.49 -5.43
C VAL A 69 -2.02 10.86 -5.95
N GLY A 70 -2.45 11.95 -5.29
CA GLY A 70 -2.04 13.30 -5.67
C GLY A 70 -0.52 13.50 -5.65
N ARG A 71 0.17 12.98 -4.63
CA ARG A 71 1.65 13.01 -4.56
C ARG A 71 2.31 12.21 -5.69
N VAL A 72 1.79 11.02 -6.00
CA VAL A 72 2.34 10.15 -7.06
C VAL A 72 2.12 10.76 -8.44
N LEU A 73 0.94 11.30 -8.74
CA LEU A 73 0.65 11.98 -10.01
C LEU A 73 1.57 13.19 -10.22
N LYS A 74 1.73 14.01 -9.17
CA LYS A 74 2.67 15.14 -9.20
C LYS A 74 4.10 14.69 -9.49
N LYS A 75 4.59 13.63 -8.82
CA LYS A 75 5.92 13.06 -9.09
C LYS A 75 6.05 12.50 -10.51
N ALA A 76 4.95 12.03 -11.10
CA ALA A 76 4.89 11.54 -12.48
C ALA A 76 4.75 12.65 -13.55
N GLY A 77 4.67 13.92 -13.15
CA GLY A 77 4.50 15.03 -14.08
C GLY A 77 3.10 15.12 -14.71
N MET A 78 2.11 14.49 -14.07
CA MET A 78 0.71 14.48 -14.51
C MET A 78 -0.09 15.44 -13.63
N ASN A 79 -0.63 16.50 -14.23
CA ASN A 79 -1.57 17.45 -13.60
C ASN A 79 -2.84 17.53 -14.44
#